data_AF-A0A078L5T4-F1
#
_entry.id   AF-A0A078L5T4-F1
#
_cell.length_a   1.000
_cell.length_b   1.000
_cell.length_c   1.000
_cell.angle_alpha   90.00
_cell.angle_beta   90.00
_cell.angle_gamma   90.00
#
_symmetry.space_group_name_H-M   'P 1'
#
loop_
_entity.id
_entity.type
_entity.pdbx_description
1 polymer ?
#
loop_
_entity_poly.entity_id
_entity_poly.type
_entity_poly.pdbx_seq_one_letter_code
_entity_poly.pdbx_strand_id
1 'polypeptide(L)'
;MTIVDIFTDFDGTVTGRAGNETVFTPFYQSLLQNYQPLPNFVQDYKETPMKNAEELLRLFEEKFGPYNPSFNYAEQTDGDLLMSPAAVTFFHELLSCDSQVRINIITKNRVEYIAALFRYQGFSEEEIAKLTIMCSGAKYFDVSHLLRQARPSHIYVLDDSVTDFEAMKLAVLDSGVAATMHGYRLSPGQFDWEQYLSDIRLLLPQEEELDAKTSAQPEEKIEPREPFDPKHEPRSNFSAIKVGGYSGATGFVLGAVLGISLAATGVFAPFGFGVFGVLALAAVLGGGSAVLSAVIGFAVAKIMEEETIVDQESGNLSYGSMQQSLSSIVDNSDNPENIKRPKVGHFPDMLKPPRKTVHDSLNQPSVDGEQQYQL
;
A
#
# COMPACT_ATOMS: atom_id res chain seq x y z
N MET A 1 -2.78 -6.47 23.64
CA MET A 1 -1.64 -5.76 23.04
C MET A 1 -2.14 -5.12 21.75
N THR A 2 -1.97 -3.81 21.60
CA THR A 2 -2.38 -3.11 20.38
C THR A 2 -1.45 -3.47 19.23
N ILE A 3 -2.01 -3.92 18.11
CA ILE A 3 -1.32 -4.13 16.84
C ILE A 3 -2.07 -3.34 15.78
N VAL A 4 -1.35 -2.49 15.06
CA VAL A 4 -1.85 -1.63 13.98
C VAL A 4 -1.30 -2.14 12.66
N ASP A 5 -2.21 -2.52 11.75
CA ASP A 5 -1.86 -2.83 10.37
C ASP A 5 -2.27 -1.68 9.46
N ILE A 6 -1.36 -1.26 8.61
CA ILE A 6 -1.59 -0.20 7.64
C ILE A 6 -1.50 -0.83 6.25
N PHE A 7 -2.62 -0.81 5.51
CA PHE A 7 -2.68 -1.17 4.11
C PHE A 7 -2.83 0.12 3.31
N THR A 8 -1.76 0.53 2.64
CA THR A 8 -1.73 1.77 1.87
C THR A 8 -1.38 1.48 0.42
N ASP A 9 -2.07 2.13 -0.52
CA ASP A 9 -1.54 2.29 -1.86
C ASP A 9 -0.28 3.17 -1.86
N PHE A 10 0.45 3.16 -2.96
CA PHE A 10 1.65 3.98 -3.14
C PHE A 10 1.40 5.22 -4.00
N ASP A 11 1.13 5.05 -5.30
CA ASP A 11 1.09 6.14 -6.27
C ASP A 11 -0.24 6.89 -6.24
N GLY A 12 -0.21 8.12 -5.74
CA GLY A 12 -1.42 8.94 -5.57
C GLY A 12 -1.98 8.88 -4.15
N THR A 13 -1.45 7.97 -3.32
CA THR A 13 -1.73 7.94 -1.88
C THR A 13 -0.54 8.45 -1.09
N VAL A 14 0.56 7.69 -1.10
CA VAL A 14 1.83 8.03 -0.42
C VAL A 14 2.57 9.13 -1.19
N THR A 15 2.58 9.03 -2.52
CA THR A 15 3.00 10.13 -3.41
C THR A 15 1.82 11.02 -3.79
N GLY A 16 2.11 12.18 -4.37
CA GLY A 16 1.09 13.13 -4.83
C GLY A 16 0.53 12.86 -6.24
N ARG A 17 1.01 11.82 -6.94
CA ARG A 17 0.66 11.56 -8.35
C ARG A 17 0.18 10.13 -8.56
N ALA A 18 -0.99 10.00 -9.17
CA ALA A 18 -1.62 8.72 -9.46
C ALA A 18 -0.74 7.82 -10.35
N GLY A 19 -0.83 6.50 -10.16
CA GLY A 19 0.06 5.54 -10.84
C GLY A 19 0.05 5.61 -12.37
N ASN A 20 -1.11 5.83 -13.00
CA ASN A 20 -1.23 5.97 -14.45
C ASN A 20 -0.57 7.26 -14.99
N GLU A 21 -0.40 8.27 -14.16
CA GLU A 21 0.29 9.53 -14.47
C GLU A 21 1.78 9.47 -14.09
N THR A 22 2.21 8.41 -13.40
CA THR A 22 3.58 8.21 -12.94
C THR A 22 4.37 7.29 -13.87
N VAL A 23 3.87 6.07 -14.11
CA VAL A 23 4.69 4.98 -14.70
C VAL A 23 5.03 5.18 -16.19
N PHE A 24 4.30 6.05 -16.88
CA PHE A 24 4.53 6.38 -18.29
C PHE A 24 5.28 7.71 -18.49
N THR A 25 5.71 8.37 -17.41
CA THR A 25 6.49 9.59 -17.51
C THR A 25 7.88 9.34 -18.07
N PRO A 26 8.50 10.32 -18.75
CA PRO A 26 9.89 10.20 -19.18
C PRO A 26 10.86 9.87 -18.05
N PHE A 27 10.61 10.41 -16.84
CA PHE A 27 11.44 10.10 -15.68
C PHE A 27 11.32 8.63 -15.27
N TYR A 28 10.10 8.12 -15.05
CA TYR A 28 9.94 6.71 -14.67
C TYR A 28 10.52 5.77 -15.72
N GLN A 29 10.28 6.06 -17.01
CA GLN A 29 10.83 5.28 -18.12
C GLN A 29 12.36 5.31 -18.13
N SER A 30 12.98 6.42 -17.72
CA SER A 30 14.45 6.52 -17.60
C SER A 30 15.07 5.62 -16.53
N LEU A 31 14.26 5.13 -15.58
CA LEU A 31 14.68 4.19 -14.54
C LEU A 31 14.81 2.75 -15.07
N LEU A 32 14.26 2.48 -16.25
CA LEU A 32 14.28 1.16 -16.88
C LEU A 32 15.56 0.93 -17.67
N GLN A 33 16.00 -0.33 -17.75
CA GLN A 33 17.14 -0.71 -18.56
C GLN A 33 16.87 -0.46 -20.05
N ASN A 34 17.92 -0.05 -20.75
CA ASN A 34 17.89 0.25 -22.20
C ASN A 34 16.94 1.38 -22.60
N TYR A 35 16.57 2.26 -21.66
CA TYR A 35 15.78 3.45 -21.96
C TYR A 35 16.45 4.30 -23.05
N GLN A 36 15.64 4.74 -24.02
CA GLN A 36 16.05 5.67 -25.06
C GLN A 36 15.19 6.93 -24.98
N PRO A 37 15.78 8.14 -24.95
CA PRO A 37 15.04 9.41 -24.90
C PRO A 37 14.50 9.78 -26.28
N LEU A 38 13.75 8.85 -26.90
CA LEU A 38 13.11 9.02 -28.19
C LEU A 38 11.62 9.38 -28.00
N PRO A 39 11.04 10.21 -28.90
CA PRO A 39 9.61 10.50 -28.85
C PRO A 39 8.78 9.21 -28.89
N ASN A 40 7.78 9.11 -28.01
CA ASN A 40 6.86 7.97 -27.89
C ASN A 40 7.52 6.63 -27.54
N PHE A 41 8.77 6.62 -27.12
CA PHE A 41 9.41 5.39 -26.62
C PHE A 41 8.92 5.12 -25.20
N VAL A 42 8.12 4.06 -25.06
CA VAL A 42 7.58 3.58 -23.79
C VAL A 42 7.83 2.08 -23.72
N GLN A 43 8.41 1.64 -22.62
CA GLN A 43 8.63 0.24 -22.29
C GLN A 43 7.54 -0.23 -21.30
N ASP A 44 7.35 -1.54 -21.21
CA ASP A 44 6.50 -2.12 -20.18
C ASP A 44 7.09 -1.79 -18.81
N TYR A 45 6.40 -0.95 -18.03
CA TYR A 45 6.90 -0.43 -16.76
C TYR A 45 7.04 -1.53 -15.69
N LYS A 46 6.26 -2.61 -15.81
CA LYS A 46 6.19 -3.69 -14.82
C LYS A 46 7.19 -4.79 -15.13
N GLU A 47 7.30 -5.16 -16.41
CA GLU A 47 8.08 -6.32 -16.83
C GLU A 47 9.52 -5.97 -17.25
N THR A 48 9.76 -4.74 -17.70
CA THR A 48 11.12 -4.34 -18.09
C THR A 48 12.01 -4.23 -16.85
N PRO A 49 13.19 -4.86 -16.80
CA PRO A 49 14.09 -4.71 -15.66
C PRO A 49 14.44 -3.25 -15.36
N MET A 50 14.41 -2.87 -14.08
CA MET A 50 14.94 -1.58 -13.64
C MET A 50 16.47 -1.58 -13.64
N LYS A 51 17.05 -0.38 -13.68
CA LYS A 51 18.47 -0.17 -13.41
C LYS A 51 18.81 -0.60 -11.97
N ASN A 52 20.09 -0.77 -11.68
CA ASN A 52 20.54 -1.13 -10.32
C ASN A 52 20.26 0.01 -9.32
N ALA A 53 20.32 -0.30 -8.02
CA ALA A 53 19.96 0.64 -6.97
C ALA A 53 20.79 1.93 -6.97
N GLU A 54 22.09 1.86 -7.27
CA GLU A 54 22.95 3.03 -7.35
C GLU A 54 22.56 3.95 -8.50
N GLU A 55 22.29 3.39 -9.68
CA GLU A 55 21.83 4.15 -10.84
C GLU A 55 20.45 4.76 -10.63
N LEU A 56 19.53 4.04 -9.98
CA LEU A 56 18.22 4.58 -9.63
C LEU A 56 18.37 5.81 -8.73
N LEU A 57 19.13 5.69 -7.63
CA LEU A 57 19.36 6.81 -6.71
C LEU A 57 19.99 8.00 -7.43
N ARG A 58 21.01 7.76 -8.27
CA ARG A 58 21.64 8.82 -9.07
C ARG A 58 20.63 9.55 -9.96
N LEU A 59 19.72 8.83 -10.62
CA LEU A 59 18.70 9.44 -11.47
C LEU A 59 17.68 10.27 -10.68
N PHE A 60 17.32 9.86 -9.46
CA PHE A 60 16.50 10.68 -8.56
C PHE A 60 17.23 11.97 -8.18
N GLU A 61 18.50 11.89 -7.78
CA GLU A 61 19.32 13.07 -7.46
C GLU A 61 19.54 13.98 -8.69
N GLU A 62 19.71 13.42 -9.88
CA GLU A 62 19.81 14.18 -11.13
C GLU A 62 18.51 14.94 -11.44
N LYS A 63 17.34 14.36 -11.14
CA LYS A 63 16.04 14.99 -11.41
C LYS A 63 15.65 16.04 -10.36
N PHE A 64 15.81 15.71 -9.09
CA PHE A 64 15.25 16.48 -7.97
C PHE A 64 16.34 17.20 -7.15
N GLY A 65 17.61 16.95 -7.42
CA GLY A 65 18.71 17.40 -6.59
C GLY A 65 18.88 16.53 -5.34
N PRO A 66 19.84 16.87 -4.47
CA PRO A 66 20.07 16.14 -3.23
C PRO A 66 18.93 16.36 -2.23
N TYR A 67 18.39 15.27 -1.68
CA TYR A 67 17.39 15.34 -0.61
C TYR A 67 18.06 15.61 0.74
N ASN A 68 18.06 16.88 1.17
CA ASN A 68 18.73 17.34 2.39
C ASN A 68 17.90 18.46 3.07
N PRO A 69 18.32 19.02 4.22
CA PRO A 69 17.55 20.05 4.92
C PRO A 69 17.27 21.34 4.12
N SER A 70 17.98 21.57 3.01
CA SER A 70 17.75 22.67 2.07
C SER A 70 16.86 22.29 0.89
N PHE A 71 16.34 21.07 0.84
CA PHE A 71 15.45 20.61 -0.21
C PHE A 71 14.14 21.39 -0.20
N ASN A 72 13.85 22.08 -1.31
CA ASN A 72 12.67 22.93 -1.44
C ASN A 72 11.63 22.27 -2.35
N TYR A 73 10.58 21.70 -1.74
CA TYR A 73 9.47 21.06 -2.44
C TYR A 73 8.72 22.02 -3.39
N ALA A 74 8.63 23.31 -3.06
CA ALA A 74 7.87 24.28 -3.86
C ALA A 74 8.55 24.61 -5.20
N GLU A 75 9.85 24.37 -5.32
CA GLU A 75 10.63 24.61 -6.54
C GLU A 75 10.78 23.34 -7.40
N GLN A 76 10.30 22.18 -6.92
CA GLN A 76 10.43 20.92 -7.66
C GLN A 76 9.37 20.78 -8.74
N THR A 77 9.83 20.75 -9.99
CA THR A 77 9.00 20.25 -11.09
C THR A 77 8.80 18.75 -10.91
N ASP A 78 7.56 18.28 -11.02
CA ASP A 78 7.16 16.90 -10.68
C ASP A 78 7.39 16.50 -9.21
N GLY A 79 7.38 17.45 -8.27
CA GLY A 79 7.53 17.15 -6.85
C GLY A 79 6.44 16.23 -6.27
N ASP A 80 5.29 16.14 -6.94
CA ASP A 80 4.20 15.20 -6.67
C ASP A 80 4.55 13.73 -7.00
N LEU A 81 5.65 13.46 -7.70
CA LEU A 81 6.21 12.09 -7.80
C LEU A 81 6.85 11.61 -6.48
N LEU A 82 7.16 12.52 -5.56
CA LEU A 82 7.78 12.20 -4.27
C LEU A 82 6.72 12.06 -3.17
N MET A 83 7.12 11.48 -2.03
CA MET A 83 6.32 11.56 -0.80
C MET A 83 6.29 13.00 -0.30
N SER A 84 5.14 13.43 0.21
CA SER A 84 5.05 14.71 0.93
C SER A 84 5.91 14.69 2.21
N PRO A 85 6.34 15.86 2.73
CA PRO A 85 7.06 15.91 4.01
C PRO A 85 6.32 15.24 5.18
N ALA A 86 4.99 15.37 5.20
CA ALA A 86 4.14 14.77 6.21
C ALA A 86 4.11 13.24 6.10
N ALA A 87 4.04 12.70 4.87
CA ALA A 87 4.17 11.26 4.62
C ALA A 87 5.56 10.75 5.05
N VAL A 88 6.64 11.44 4.67
CA VAL A 88 8.01 11.07 5.09
C VAL A 88 8.11 10.96 6.63
N THR A 89 7.57 11.95 7.34
CA THR A 89 7.54 11.94 8.82
C THR A 89 6.72 10.77 9.35
N PHE A 90 5.53 10.52 8.79
CA PHE A 90 4.67 9.40 9.16
C PHE A 90 5.40 8.05 9.05
N PHE A 91 6.08 7.79 7.94
CA PHE A 91 6.77 6.52 7.75
C PHE A 91 7.98 6.37 8.68
N HIS A 92 8.83 7.39 8.84
CA HIS A 92 9.99 7.30 9.76
C HIS A 92 9.55 6.97 11.20
N GLU A 93 8.52 7.66 11.67
CA GLU A 93 8.01 7.48 13.02
C GLU A 93 7.43 6.08 13.22
N LEU A 94 6.59 5.60 12.29
CA LEU A 94 5.93 4.32 12.45
C LEU A 94 6.84 3.12 12.15
N LEU A 95 7.87 3.28 11.30
CA LEU A 95 8.89 2.24 11.07
C LEU A 95 9.85 2.06 12.25
N SER A 96 9.80 2.95 13.25
CA SER A 96 10.51 2.74 14.52
C SER A 96 9.74 1.82 15.50
N CYS A 97 8.46 1.54 15.23
CA CYS A 97 7.55 0.81 16.12
C CYS A 97 7.49 -0.72 15.82
N ASP A 98 8.65 -1.39 15.85
CA ASP A 98 8.90 -2.74 15.29
C ASP A 98 7.91 -3.85 15.67
N SER A 99 7.31 -3.80 16.86
CA SER A 99 6.42 -4.87 17.35
C SER A 99 4.94 -4.52 17.34
N GLN A 100 4.57 -3.28 17.02
CA GLN A 100 3.20 -2.79 17.17
C GLN A 100 2.59 -2.27 15.88
N VAL A 101 3.41 -1.80 14.94
CA VAL A 101 2.94 -1.26 13.66
C VAL A 101 3.52 -2.07 12.52
N ARG A 102 2.66 -2.49 11.59
CA ARG A 102 3.06 -3.13 10.34
C ARG A 102 2.57 -2.32 9.16
N ILE A 103 3.51 -1.93 8.31
CA ILE A 103 3.23 -1.11 7.13
C ILE A 103 3.29 -1.99 5.89
N ASN A 104 2.13 -2.11 5.23
CA ASN A 104 1.93 -2.93 4.05
C ASN A 104 1.56 -2.01 2.88
N ILE A 105 2.46 -1.89 1.91
CA ILE A 105 2.22 -1.15 0.68
C ILE A 105 1.60 -2.12 -0.33
N ILE A 106 0.35 -1.87 -0.72
CA ILE A 106 -0.42 -2.72 -1.65
C ILE A 106 -0.58 -1.97 -2.96
N THR A 107 0.15 -2.40 -3.99
CA THR A 107 0.39 -1.55 -5.17
C THR A 107 0.34 -2.32 -6.48
N LYS A 108 0.11 -1.60 -7.59
CA LYS A 108 0.36 -2.09 -8.96
C LYS A 108 1.76 -1.74 -9.45
N ASN A 109 2.45 -0.82 -8.79
CA ASN A 109 3.85 -0.46 -9.05
C ASN A 109 4.79 -1.56 -8.54
N ARG A 110 6.10 -1.31 -8.49
CA ARG A 110 7.11 -2.34 -8.25
C ARG A 110 8.05 -1.99 -7.11
N VAL A 111 8.58 -3.04 -6.48
CA VAL A 111 9.38 -2.99 -5.26
C VAL A 111 10.61 -2.10 -5.46
N GLU A 112 11.28 -2.22 -6.61
CA GLU A 112 12.53 -1.52 -6.90
C GLU A 112 12.33 0.01 -6.95
N TYR A 113 11.24 0.48 -7.55
CA TYR A 113 10.90 1.90 -7.59
C TYR A 113 10.58 2.45 -6.21
N ILE A 114 9.75 1.72 -5.46
CA ILE A 114 9.34 2.12 -4.11
C ILE A 114 10.57 2.22 -3.22
N ALA A 115 11.39 1.17 -3.16
CA ALA A 115 12.62 1.16 -2.38
C ALA A 115 13.58 2.29 -2.78
N ALA A 116 13.74 2.57 -4.09
CA ALA A 116 14.58 3.66 -4.56
C ALA A 116 14.06 5.05 -4.12
N LEU A 117 12.75 5.27 -4.15
CA LEU A 117 12.13 6.51 -3.71
C LEU A 117 12.27 6.71 -2.20
N PHE A 118 12.01 5.67 -1.39
CA PHE A 118 12.27 5.68 0.05
C PHE A 118 13.74 6.00 0.33
N ARG A 119 14.68 5.31 -0.34
CA ARG A 119 16.11 5.55 -0.18
C ARG A 119 16.51 6.98 -0.54
N TYR A 120 15.98 7.51 -1.64
CA TYR A 120 16.20 8.89 -2.06
C TYR A 120 15.72 9.89 -1.00
N GLN A 121 14.57 9.63 -0.35
CA GLN A 121 14.01 10.51 0.69
C GLN A 121 14.57 10.24 2.09
N GLY A 122 15.70 9.54 2.21
CA GLY A 122 16.49 9.46 3.44
C GLY A 122 16.18 8.27 4.35
N PHE A 123 15.40 7.29 3.89
CA PHE A 123 15.15 6.06 4.64
C PHE A 123 16.35 5.13 4.56
N SER A 124 16.71 4.55 5.70
CA SER A 124 17.76 3.54 5.80
C SER A 124 17.31 2.18 5.24
N GLU A 125 18.27 1.33 4.90
CA GLU A 125 17.99 -0.06 4.48
C GLU A 125 17.23 -0.84 5.56
N GLU A 126 17.51 -0.56 6.84
CA GLU A 126 16.84 -1.19 7.98
C GLU A 126 15.36 -0.79 8.05
N GLU A 127 15.04 0.48 7.77
CA GLU A 127 13.65 0.96 7.70
C GLU A 127 12.93 0.39 6.49
N ILE A 128 13.57 0.39 5.31
CA ILE A 128 12.99 -0.15 4.08
C ILE A 128 12.71 -1.65 4.23
N ALA A 129 13.58 -2.40 4.90
CA ALA A 129 13.41 -3.84 5.14
C ALA A 129 12.19 -4.19 6.01
N LYS A 130 11.64 -3.23 6.78
CA LYS A 130 10.43 -3.42 7.59
C LYS A 130 9.14 -3.26 6.78
N LEU A 131 9.21 -2.70 5.57
CA LEU A 131 8.05 -2.57 4.69
C LEU A 131 7.67 -3.92 4.10
N THR A 132 6.38 -4.24 4.12
CA THR A 132 5.84 -5.34 3.31
C THR A 132 5.27 -4.75 2.03
N ILE A 133 5.86 -5.05 0.88
CA ILE A 133 5.40 -4.53 -0.42
C ILE A 133 4.74 -5.65 -1.22
N MET A 134 3.42 -5.59 -1.35
CA MET A 134 2.64 -6.51 -2.17
C MET A 134 2.34 -5.85 -3.51
N CYS A 135 2.96 -6.37 -4.57
CA CYS A 135 2.93 -5.74 -5.90
C CYS A 135 2.24 -6.61 -6.97
N SER A 136 1.33 -7.51 -6.57
CA SER A 136 0.63 -8.39 -7.53
C SER A 136 -0.34 -7.62 -8.43
N GLY A 137 -0.76 -6.43 -7.98
CA GLY A 137 -1.79 -5.61 -8.60
C GLY A 137 -3.22 -6.05 -8.25
N ALA A 138 -3.39 -7.19 -7.57
CA ALA A 138 -4.68 -7.73 -7.17
C ALA A 138 -4.94 -7.47 -5.67
N LYS A 139 -5.20 -6.20 -5.33
CA LYS A 139 -5.15 -5.70 -3.94
C LYS A 139 -6.03 -6.47 -2.93
N TYR A 140 -7.21 -6.92 -3.33
CA TYR A 140 -8.07 -7.77 -2.49
C TYR A 140 -7.33 -9.03 -2.00
N PHE A 141 -6.65 -9.73 -2.91
CA PHE A 141 -5.96 -10.97 -2.59
C PHE A 141 -4.71 -10.74 -1.76
N ASP A 142 -3.99 -9.64 -2.02
CA ASP A 142 -2.81 -9.26 -1.26
C ASP A 142 -3.17 -8.97 0.21
N VAL A 143 -4.20 -8.15 0.45
CA VAL A 143 -4.69 -7.87 1.81
C VAL A 143 -5.23 -9.13 2.48
N SER A 144 -6.02 -9.93 1.76
CA SER A 144 -6.55 -11.20 2.28
C SER A 144 -5.43 -12.18 2.67
N HIS A 145 -4.34 -12.21 1.91
CA HIS A 145 -3.18 -13.06 2.20
C HIS A 145 -2.52 -12.64 3.52
N LEU A 146 -2.26 -11.35 3.69
CA LEU A 146 -1.63 -10.81 4.90
C LEU A 146 -2.51 -11.03 6.15
N LEU A 147 -3.82 -10.79 6.03
CA LEU A 147 -4.76 -10.96 7.15
C LEU A 147 -4.98 -12.42 7.58
N ARG A 148 -4.64 -13.41 6.75
CA ARG A 148 -4.66 -14.83 7.19
C ARG A 148 -3.58 -15.13 8.22
N GLN A 149 -2.47 -14.40 8.18
CA GLN A 149 -1.30 -14.61 9.04
C GLN A 149 -1.30 -13.66 10.24
N ALA A 150 -2.24 -12.73 10.28
CA ALA A 150 -2.24 -11.56 11.13
C ALA A 150 -3.54 -11.43 11.93
N ARG A 151 -3.45 -10.86 13.13
CA ARG A 151 -4.61 -10.53 13.97
C ARG A 151 -4.43 -9.12 14.56
N PRO A 152 -4.48 -8.06 13.73
CA PRO A 152 -4.39 -6.69 14.21
C PRO A 152 -5.62 -6.32 15.04
N SER A 153 -5.45 -5.35 15.94
CA SER A 153 -6.55 -4.71 16.66
C SER A 153 -7.09 -3.47 15.92
N HIS A 154 -6.24 -2.82 15.13
CA HIS A 154 -6.59 -1.67 14.30
C HIS A 154 -6.07 -1.86 12.88
N ILE A 155 -6.88 -1.49 11.90
CA ILE A 155 -6.54 -1.58 10.49
C ILE A 155 -6.77 -0.22 9.84
N TYR A 156 -5.75 0.30 9.17
CA TYR A 156 -5.84 1.47 8.31
C TYR A 156 -5.87 1.02 6.85
N VAL A 157 -6.79 1.55 6.06
CA VAL A 157 -6.89 1.33 4.61
C VAL A 157 -6.84 2.68 3.90
N LEU A 158 -5.80 2.92 3.10
CA LEU A 158 -5.58 4.19 2.40
C LEU A 158 -5.39 3.92 0.91
N ASP A 159 -6.19 4.55 0.05
CA ASP A 159 -6.09 4.39 -1.40
C ASP A 159 -6.81 5.54 -2.10
N ASP A 160 -6.23 6.11 -3.16
CA ASP A 160 -6.83 7.19 -3.94
C ASP A 160 -7.85 6.66 -4.97
N SER A 161 -7.65 5.42 -5.43
CA SER A 161 -8.53 4.74 -6.37
C SER A 161 -9.73 4.14 -5.65
N VAL A 162 -10.94 4.58 -6.01
CA VAL A 162 -12.19 4.06 -5.43
C VAL A 162 -12.30 2.54 -5.55
N THR A 163 -11.94 2.00 -6.71
CA THR A 163 -12.02 0.56 -6.99
C THR A 163 -11.04 -0.23 -6.12
N ASP A 164 -9.80 0.25 -6.02
CA ASP A 164 -8.75 -0.43 -5.27
C ASP A 164 -8.96 -0.28 -3.75
N PHE A 165 -9.43 0.89 -3.30
CA PHE A 165 -9.90 1.13 -1.92
C PHE A 165 -10.96 0.12 -1.49
N GLU A 166 -12.05 0.01 -2.26
CA GLU A 166 -13.16 -0.89 -1.93
C GLU A 166 -12.72 -2.36 -2.00
N ALA A 167 -11.78 -2.72 -2.88
CA ALA A 167 -11.20 -4.05 -2.92
C ALA A 167 -10.41 -4.39 -1.65
N MET A 168 -9.55 -3.48 -1.15
CA MET A 168 -8.82 -3.69 0.10
C MET A 168 -9.76 -3.71 1.31
N LYS A 169 -10.71 -2.80 1.37
CA LYS A 169 -11.72 -2.73 2.42
C LYS A 169 -12.58 -4.00 2.47
N LEU A 170 -13.01 -4.51 1.32
CA LEU A 170 -13.75 -5.77 1.26
C LEU A 170 -12.91 -6.95 1.77
N ALA A 171 -11.62 -7.02 1.43
CA ALA A 171 -10.72 -8.04 1.97
C ALA A 171 -10.61 -7.99 3.50
N VAL A 172 -10.58 -6.79 4.08
CA VAL A 172 -10.61 -6.61 5.54
C VAL A 172 -11.92 -7.15 6.13
N LEU A 173 -13.07 -6.81 5.55
CA LEU A 173 -14.38 -7.27 6.03
C LEU A 173 -14.52 -8.80 5.91
N ASP A 174 -14.11 -9.37 4.79
CA ASP A 174 -14.17 -10.82 4.52
C ASP A 174 -13.20 -11.63 5.38
N SER A 175 -12.15 -10.99 5.92
CA SER A 175 -11.15 -11.68 6.76
C SER A 175 -11.74 -12.18 8.08
N GLY A 176 -12.87 -11.62 8.54
CA GLY A 176 -13.47 -11.91 9.84
C GLY A 176 -12.62 -11.44 11.04
N VAL A 177 -11.56 -10.66 10.81
CA VAL A 177 -10.75 -10.10 11.89
C VAL A 177 -11.56 -9.05 12.65
N ALA A 178 -11.67 -9.22 13.97
CA ALA A 178 -12.33 -8.28 14.87
C ALA A 178 -11.43 -7.07 15.17
N ALA A 179 -11.07 -6.31 14.13
CA ALA A 179 -10.29 -5.08 14.23
C ALA A 179 -11.16 -3.84 14.03
N THR A 180 -10.77 -2.72 14.66
CA THR A 180 -11.32 -1.41 14.32
C THR A 180 -10.72 -0.95 13.00
N MET A 181 -11.56 -0.69 12.00
CA MET A 181 -11.11 -0.29 10.66
C MET A 181 -11.25 1.23 10.46
N HIS A 182 -10.19 1.85 9.97
CA HIS A 182 -10.09 3.26 9.59
C HIS A 182 -9.81 3.33 8.09
N GLY A 183 -10.80 3.74 7.30
CA GLY A 183 -10.69 3.78 5.83
C GLY A 183 -10.65 5.21 5.30
N TYR A 184 -9.64 5.54 4.51
CA TYR A 184 -9.45 6.85 3.89
C TYR A 184 -9.31 6.70 2.38
N ARG A 185 -10.32 7.19 1.65
CA ARG A 185 -10.30 7.31 0.19
C ARG A 185 -10.32 8.78 -0.17
N LEU A 186 -9.20 9.31 -0.62
CA LEU A 186 -8.98 10.74 -0.88
C LEU A 186 -8.25 10.93 -2.20
N SER A 187 -8.36 12.09 -2.84
CA SER A 187 -7.59 12.35 -4.05
C SER A 187 -6.10 12.55 -3.74
N PRO A 188 -5.21 12.39 -4.73
CA PRO A 188 -3.78 12.62 -4.53
C PRO A 188 -3.46 13.97 -3.89
N GLY A 189 -2.56 13.95 -2.91
CA GLY A 189 -2.18 15.12 -2.12
C GLY A 189 -3.17 15.58 -1.04
N GLN A 190 -4.30 14.88 -0.84
CA GLN A 190 -5.30 15.24 0.18
C GLN A 190 -5.26 14.39 1.45
N PHE A 191 -4.37 13.40 1.52
CA PHE A 191 -4.19 12.55 2.69
C PHE A 191 -3.57 13.32 3.86
N ASP A 192 -4.21 13.24 5.03
CA ASP A 192 -3.80 13.96 6.24
C ASP A 192 -2.86 13.09 7.09
N TRP A 193 -1.64 12.94 6.62
CA TRP A 193 -0.62 12.10 7.24
C TRP A 193 -0.29 12.52 8.68
N GLU A 194 -0.38 13.81 9.01
CA GLU A 194 -0.15 14.31 10.37
C GLU A 194 -1.26 13.84 11.32
N GLN A 195 -2.53 13.95 10.89
CA GLN A 195 -3.65 13.44 11.68
C GLN A 195 -3.56 11.93 11.86
N TYR A 196 -3.22 11.16 10.82
CA TYR A 196 -3.10 9.71 10.92
C TYR A 196 -1.98 9.31 11.89
N LEU A 197 -0.83 9.99 11.83
CA LEU A 197 0.26 9.77 12.78
C LEU A 197 -0.18 10.06 14.22
N SER A 198 -0.87 11.18 14.44
CA SER A 198 -1.41 11.55 15.75
C SER A 198 -2.39 10.49 16.27
N ASP A 199 -3.32 10.04 15.43
CA ASP A 199 -4.32 9.03 15.80
C ASP A 199 -3.67 7.70 16.18
N ILE A 200 -2.70 7.24 15.39
CA ILE A 200 -1.99 5.99 15.65
C ILE A 200 -1.21 6.08 16.96
N ARG A 201 -0.52 7.19 17.23
CA ARG A 201 0.22 7.40 18.48
C ARG A 201 -0.68 7.32 19.73
N LEU A 202 -1.96 7.68 19.63
CA LEU A 202 -2.91 7.54 20.74
C LEU A 202 -3.29 6.08 21.02
N LEU A 203 -3.10 5.17 20.05
CA LEU A 203 -3.38 3.74 20.19
C LEU A 203 -2.21 2.96 20.77
N LEU A 204 -0.99 3.45 20.56
CA LEU A 204 0.23 2.84 21.07
C LEU A 204 0.40 3.17 22.56
N PRO A 205 0.97 2.25 23.37
CA PRO A 205 1.34 2.55 24.74
C PRO A 205 2.25 3.77 24.74
N GLN A 206 1.88 4.79 25.51
CA GLN A 206 2.80 5.86 25.82
C GLN A 206 3.94 5.21 26.60
N GLU A 207 5.19 5.37 26.17
CA GLU A 207 6.31 5.14 27.06
C GLU A 207 6.11 6.12 28.22
N GLU A 208 5.59 5.65 29.34
CA GLU A 208 5.70 6.40 30.58
C GLU A 208 7.19 6.65 30.76
N GLU A 209 7.62 7.91 30.70
CA GLU A 209 8.92 8.35 31.20
C GLU A 209 9.07 7.73 32.58
N LEU A 210 9.86 6.66 32.66
CA LEU A 210 10.11 5.94 33.89
C LEU A 210 11.12 6.74 34.71
N ASP A 211 10.78 7.99 35.01
CA ASP A 211 11.55 8.86 35.87
C ASP A 211 11.20 8.56 37.33
N ALA A 212 12.08 7.76 37.93
CA ALA A 212 12.51 7.87 39.31
C ALA A 212 11.43 7.86 40.41
N LYS A 213 11.04 6.66 40.85
CA LYS A 213 11.09 6.22 42.27
C LYS A 213 10.41 4.89 42.45
N THR A 214 11.13 3.95 43.06
CA THR A 214 10.71 2.90 44.03
C THR A 214 11.63 1.71 43.79
N SER A 215 12.78 1.71 44.46
CA SER A 215 12.97 1.07 45.76
C SER A 215 12.95 -0.45 45.64
N ALA A 216 14.16 -0.99 45.77
CA ALA A 216 14.50 -2.36 46.12
C ALA A 216 13.38 -3.20 46.74
N GLN A 217 13.15 -4.39 46.15
CA GLN A 217 12.79 -5.65 46.83
C GLN A 217 12.96 -6.83 45.85
N PRO A 218 13.08 -8.08 46.36
CA PRO A 218 14.19 -8.97 46.01
C PRO A 218 13.88 -10.00 44.91
N GLU A 219 14.97 -10.56 44.37
CA GLU A 219 15.03 -11.67 43.42
C GLU A 219 14.09 -12.83 43.80
N GLU A 220 13.05 -13.03 42.99
CA GLU A 220 12.25 -14.26 42.98
C GLU A 220 12.84 -15.23 41.95
N LYS A 221 13.21 -16.40 42.45
CA LYS A 221 13.88 -17.50 41.76
C LYS A 221 12.91 -18.14 40.75
N ILE A 222 13.14 -17.91 39.46
CA ILE A 222 12.36 -18.52 38.37
C ILE A 222 12.89 -19.95 38.14
N GLU A 223 12.02 -20.95 38.32
CA GLU A 223 12.26 -22.34 37.87
C GLU A 223 12.05 -22.50 36.35
N PRO A 224 12.79 -23.40 35.67
CA PRO A 224 12.71 -23.56 34.22
C PRO A 224 11.39 -24.21 33.79
N ARG A 225 10.66 -23.56 32.89
CA ARG A 225 9.48 -24.11 32.21
C ARG A 225 9.90 -24.87 30.95
N GLU A 226 9.35 -26.07 30.77
CA GLU A 226 9.62 -26.95 29.63
C GLU A 226 9.26 -26.33 28.26
N PRO A 227 9.93 -26.75 27.18
CA PRO A 227 9.71 -26.24 25.83
C PRO A 227 8.36 -26.70 25.26
N PHE A 228 7.56 -25.73 24.83
CA PHE A 228 6.32 -25.92 24.08
C PHE A 228 6.64 -26.11 22.59
N ASP A 229 6.21 -27.22 22.01
CA ASP A 229 6.29 -27.55 20.58
C ASP A 229 4.93 -27.29 19.91
N PRO A 230 4.83 -26.40 18.90
CA PRO A 230 3.68 -26.35 18.03
C PRO A 230 4.08 -26.61 16.56
N LYS A 231 4.20 -27.88 16.18
CA LYS A 231 4.02 -28.31 14.78
C LYS A 231 2.53 -28.34 14.42
N HIS A 232 1.94 -27.24 13.96
CA HIS A 232 0.70 -27.28 13.17
C HIS A 232 0.81 -26.27 12.01
N GLU A 233 1.15 -26.76 10.82
CA GLU A 233 1.01 -26.00 9.57
C GLU A 233 -0.43 -26.07 9.05
N PRO A 234 -1.05 -24.96 8.61
CA PRO A 234 -2.34 -25.00 7.94
C PRO A 234 -2.18 -25.48 6.49
N ARG A 235 -2.83 -26.60 6.17
CA ARG A 235 -3.00 -27.13 4.80
C ARG A 235 -3.65 -26.07 3.89
N SER A 236 -3.09 -25.91 2.69
CA SER A 236 -3.50 -24.94 1.66
C SER A 236 -4.85 -25.29 1.00
N ASN A 237 -5.78 -24.33 1.00
CA ASN A 237 -7.09 -24.38 0.32
C ASN A 237 -6.96 -24.23 -1.22
N PHE A 238 -6.47 -25.26 -1.90
CA PHE A 238 -6.27 -25.23 -3.36
C PHE A 238 -7.55 -25.57 -4.17
N SER A 239 -8.55 -26.20 -3.53
CA SER A 239 -9.84 -26.60 -4.12
C SER A 239 -10.77 -25.42 -4.35
N ALA A 240 -11.01 -24.58 -3.33
CA ALA A 240 -11.92 -23.43 -3.42
C ALA A 240 -11.51 -22.41 -4.49
N ILE A 241 -10.20 -22.22 -4.70
CA ILE A 241 -9.66 -21.28 -5.70
C ILE A 241 -9.96 -21.76 -7.13
N LYS A 242 -9.86 -23.07 -7.39
CA LYS A 242 -10.19 -23.63 -8.72
C LYS A 242 -11.68 -23.50 -9.03
N VAL A 243 -12.55 -23.78 -8.06
CA VAL A 243 -14.01 -23.70 -8.25
C VAL A 243 -14.47 -22.27 -8.52
N GLY A 244 -13.94 -21.28 -7.79
CA GLY A 244 -14.20 -19.86 -8.05
C GLY A 244 -13.70 -19.37 -9.42
N GLY A 245 -12.54 -19.88 -9.88
CA GLY A 245 -12.02 -19.57 -11.21
C GLY A 245 -12.91 -20.09 -12.35
N TYR A 246 -13.39 -21.34 -12.25
CA TYR A 246 -14.28 -21.94 -13.25
C TYR A 246 -15.67 -21.27 -13.27
N SER A 247 -16.21 -20.90 -12.11
CA SER A 247 -17.49 -20.20 -12.03
C SER A 247 -17.40 -18.78 -12.57
N GLY A 248 -16.30 -18.06 -12.30
CA GLY A 248 -16.02 -16.75 -12.88
C GLY A 248 -15.93 -16.77 -14.41
N ALA A 249 -15.22 -17.75 -14.98
CA ALA A 249 -15.13 -17.92 -16.43
C ALA A 249 -16.49 -18.21 -17.07
N THR A 250 -17.34 -19.02 -16.41
CA THR A 250 -18.69 -19.33 -16.89
C THR A 250 -19.60 -18.09 -16.85
N GLY A 251 -19.52 -17.31 -15.77
CA GLY A 251 -20.22 -16.02 -15.65
C GLY A 251 -19.83 -15.02 -16.73
N PHE A 252 -18.53 -14.93 -17.05
CA PHE A 252 -18.03 -14.07 -18.12
C PHE A 252 -18.62 -14.44 -19.48
N VAL A 253 -18.58 -15.72 -19.84
CA VAL A 253 -19.08 -16.21 -21.13
C VAL A 253 -20.59 -15.95 -21.27
N LEU A 254 -21.37 -16.23 -20.23
CA LEU A 254 -22.81 -15.98 -20.23
C LEU A 254 -23.13 -14.47 -20.36
N GLY A 255 -22.43 -13.62 -19.59
CA GLY A 255 -22.61 -12.16 -19.66
C GLY A 255 -22.23 -11.59 -21.03
N ALA A 256 -21.15 -12.08 -21.64
CA ALA A 256 -20.72 -11.68 -22.98
C ALA A 256 -21.72 -12.10 -24.06
N VAL A 257 -22.22 -13.34 -24.02
CA VAL A 257 -23.24 -13.83 -24.98
C VAL A 257 -24.55 -13.04 -24.87
N LEU A 258 -24.99 -12.72 -23.64
CA LEU A 258 -26.16 -11.86 -23.41
C LEU A 258 -25.93 -10.45 -23.98
N GLY A 259 -24.77 -9.86 -23.72
CA GLY A 259 -24.42 -8.54 -24.27
C GLY A 259 -24.44 -8.49 -25.80
N ILE A 260 -23.84 -9.51 -26.46
CA ILE A 260 -23.85 -9.63 -27.92
C ILE A 260 -25.28 -9.85 -28.45
N SER A 261 -26.07 -10.67 -27.76
CA SER A 261 -27.45 -10.99 -28.18
C SER A 261 -28.36 -9.76 -28.08
N LEU A 262 -28.25 -8.97 -27.01
CA LEU A 262 -29.00 -7.71 -26.84
C LEU A 262 -28.58 -6.64 -27.87
N ALA A 263 -27.33 -6.65 -28.30
CA ALA A 263 -26.88 -5.80 -29.39
C ALA A 263 -27.44 -6.24 -30.75
N ALA A 264 -27.44 -7.55 -31.02
CA ALA A 264 -27.93 -8.11 -32.28
C ALA A 264 -29.44 -7.90 -32.48
N THR A 265 -30.23 -7.83 -31.41
CA THR A 265 -31.67 -7.53 -31.48
C THR A 265 -31.97 -6.06 -31.79
N GLY A 266 -30.97 -5.19 -31.86
CA GLY A 266 -31.14 -3.78 -32.22
C GLY A 266 -31.80 -2.93 -31.14
N VAL A 267 -31.94 -3.44 -29.91
CA VAL A 267 -32.50 -2.70 -28.75
C VAL A 267 -31.73 -1.39 -28.51
N PHE A 268 -30.44 -1.37 -28.87
CA PHE A 268 -29.57 -0.21 -28.73
C PHE A 268 -29.38 0.63 -30.01
N ALA A 269 -30.03 0.25 -31.12
CA ALA A 269 -29.98 1.02 -32.37
C ALA A 269 -30.43 2.50 -32.23
N PRO A 270 -31.41 2.87 -31.38
CA PRO A 270 -31.80 4.28 -31.19
C PRO A 270 -30.72 5.16 -30.56
N PHE A 271 -29.71 4.56 -29.92
CA PHE A 271 -28.68 5.26 -29.16
C PHE A 271 -27.36 5.42 -29.95
N GLY A 272 -27.32 5.00 -31.22
CA GLY A 272 -26.16 5.18 -32.08
C GLY A 272 -24.92 4.37 -31.66
N PHE A 273 -25.09 3.31 -30.86
CA PHE A 273 -23.98 2.43 -30.49
C PHE A 273 -23.48 1.66 -31.71
N GLY A 274 -22.32 2.07 -32.23
CA GLY A 274 -21.57 1.28 -33.21
C GLY A 274 -20.96 0.02 -32.59
N VAL A 275 -20.19 -0.73 -33.39
CA VAL A 275 -19.52 -1.99 -32.98
C VAL A 275 -18.72 -1.84 -31.68
N PHE A 276 -18.08 -0.69 -31.45
CA PHE A 276 -17.34 -0.41 -30.22
C PHE A 276 -18.24 -0.28 -28.97
N GLY A 277 -19.46 0.25 -29.12
CA GLY A 277 -20.43 0.32 -28.04
C GLY A 277 -20.92 -1.06 -27.61
N VAL A 278 -21.11 -1.96 -28.58
CA VAL A 278 -21.47 -3.37 -28.34
C VAL A 278 -20.37 -4.10 -27.59
N LEU A 279 -19.11 -3.90 -27.97
CA LEU A 279 -17.95 -4.49 -27.29
C LEU A 279 -17.81 -3.97 -25.85
N ALA A 280 -18.00 -2.66 -25.63
CA ALA A 280 -17.98 -2.08 -24.30
C ALA A 280 -19.09 -2.64 -23.40
N LEU A 281 -20.32 -2.75 -23.92
CA LEU A 281 -21.44 -3.32 -23.18
C LEU A 281 -21.22 -4.80 -22.85
N ALA A 282 -20.72 -5.59 -23.81
CA ALA A 282 -20.39 -6.99 -23.59
C ALA A 282 -19.27 -7.16 -22.55
N ALA A 283 -18.27 -6.28 -22.54
CA ALA A 283 -17.19 -6.29 -21.54
C ALA A 283 -17.71 -5.94 -20.14
N VAL A 284 -18.59 -4.95 -20.01
CA VAL A 284 -19.19 -4.56 -18.72
C VAL A 284 -20.10 -5.67 -18.18
N LEU A 285 -20.98 -6.22 -19.01
CA LEU A 285 -21.89 -7.28 -18.61
C LEU A 285 -21.14 -8.59 -18.34
N GLY A 286 -20.15 -8.94 -19.17
CA GLY A 286 -19.26 -10.08 -18.95
C GLY A 286 -18.46 -9.94 -17.65
N GLY A 287 -17.80 -8.79 -17.43
CA GLY A 287 -17.04 -8.52 -16.21
C GLY A 287 -17.91 -8.56 -14.95
N GLY A 288 -19.07 -7.89 -14.96
CA GLY A 288 -19.99 -7.91 -13.83
C GLY A 288 -20.52 -9.32 -13.51
N SER A 289 -20.87 -10.09 -14.55
CA SER A 289 -21.36 -11.47 -14.39
C SER A 289 -20.27 -12.43 -13.91
N ALA A 290 -19.02 -12.21 -14.31
CA ALA A 290 -17.86 -12.98 -13.87
C ALA A 290 -17.61 -12.80 -12.37
N VAL A 291 -17.66 -11.56 -11.88
CA VAL A 291 -17.47 -11.26 -10.45
C VAL A 291 -18.56 -11.91 -9.61
N LEU A 292 -19.84 -11.74 -9.99
CA LEU A 292 -20.97 -12.34 -9.26
C LEU A 292 -20.87 -13.87 -9.25
N SER A 293 -20.51 -14.49 -10.38
CA SER A 293 -20.41 -15.95 -10.47
C SER A 293 -19.19 -16.50 -9.72
N ALA A 294 -18.08 -15.75 -9.66
CA ALA A 294 -16.91 -16.09 -8.85
C ALA A 294 -17.24 -16.09 -7.35
N VAL A 295 -18.00 -15.08 -6.88
CA VAL A 295 -18.43 -14.98 -5.48
C VAL A 295 -19.37 -16.13 -5.10
N ILE A 296 -20.37 -16.42 -5.94
CA ILE A 296 -21.30 -17.54 -5.69
C ILE A 296 -20.56 -18.88 -5.71
N GLY A 297 -19.68 -19.11 -6.69
CA GLY A 297 -18.91 -20.35 -6.78
C GLY A 297 -17.96 -20.55 -5.60
N PHE A 298 -17.37 -19.46 -5.10
CA PHE A 298 -16.54 -19.49 -3.89
C PHE A 298 -17.36 -19.83 -2.65
N ALA A 299 -18.56 -19.24 -2.49
CA ALA A 299 -19.47 -19.55 -1.38
C ALA A 299 -19.94 -21.01 -1.41
N VAL A 300 -20.29 -21.54 -2.59
CA VAL A 300 -20.68 -22.96 -2.75
C VAL A 300 -19.51 -23.90 -2.45
N ALA A 301 -18.31 -23.59 -2.94
CA ALA A 301 -17.12 -24.38 -2.64
C ALA A 301 -16.83 -24.43 -1.13
N LYS A 302 -17.06 -23.32 -0.42
CA LYS A 302 -16.92 -23.25 1.04
C LYS A 302 -17.92 -24.12 1.78
N ILE A 303 -19.19 -24.14 1.34
CA ILE A 303 -20.24 -24.98 1.92
C ILE A 303 -19.94 -26.48 1.66
N MET A 304 -19.44 -26.82 0.48
CA MET A 304 -19.06 -28.20 0.16
C MET A 304 -17.82 -28.68 0.94
N GLU A 305 -16.87 -27.78 1.23
CA GLU A 305 -15.72 -28.10 2.10
C GLU A 305 -16.14 -28.42 3.55
N GLU A 306 -17.24 -27.84 4.06
CA GLU A 306 -17.79 -28.18 5.38
C GLU A 306 -18.47 -29.56 5.41
N GLU A 307 -19.07 -30.03 4.31
CA GLU A 307 -19.72 -31.35 4.25
C GLU A 307 -18.74 -32.52 4.04
N THR A 308 -17.50 -32.27 3.63
CA THR A 308 -16.54 -33.33 3.24
C THR A 308 -15.62 -33.80 4.39
N ILE A 309 -15.87 -33.41 5.64
CA ILE A 309 -15.10 -33.88 6.83
C ILE A 309 -15.58 -35.28 7.28
N VAL A 310 -15.75 -36.23 6.35
CA VAL A 310 -15.76 -37.68 6.63
C VAL A 310 -15.22 -38.37 5.37
N ASP A 311 -13.90 -38.46 5.25
CA ASP A 311 -13.14 -39.62 4.75
C ASP A 311 -11.80 -39.25 4.08
N GLN A 312 -10.76 -39.78 4.71
CA GLN A 312 -9.58 -40.40 4.13
C GLN A 312 -8.34 -39.60 3.70
N GLU A 313 -7.22 -40.30 3.97
CA GLU A 313 -5.81 -39.96 4.04
C GLU A 313 -5.03 -39.88 2.71
N SER A 314 -3.92 -39.12 2.83
CA SER A 314 -2.58 -39.36 2.26
C SER A 314 -2.26 -38.96 0.81
N GLY A 315 -1.10 -38.29 0.68
CA GLY A 315 -0.41 -38.03 -0.58
C GLY A 315 0.51 -36.81 -0.52
N ASN A 316 1.75 -36.98 -0.06
CA ASN A 316 2.80 -35.96 -0.04
C ASN A 316 3.29 -35.62 -1.47
N LEU A 317 3.47 -34.33 -1.77
CA LEU A 317 4.37 -33.85 -2.82
C LEU A 317 4.89 -32.45 -2.46
N SER A 318 6.22 -32.35 -2.42
CA SER A 318 7.03 -31.21 -2.01
C SER A 318 7.19 -30.18 -3.14
N TYR A 319 6.95 -28.89 -2.87
CA TYR A 319 7.47 -27.77 -3.66
C TYR A 319 7.82 -26.58 -2.75
N GLY A 320 9.02 -26.02 -3.00
CA GLY A 320 9.75 -25.10 -2.12
C GLY A 320 9.30 -23.64 -2.16
N SER A 321 9.67 -22.94 -1.09
CA SER A 321 9.38 -21.54 -0.76
C SER A 321 10.16 -20.54 -1.61
N MET A 322 9.46 -19.56 -2.19
CA MET A 322 10.03 -18.30 -2.68
C MET A 322 10.21 -17.34 -1.50
N GLN A 323 11.39 -17.35 -0.88
CA GLN A 323 11.84 -16.34 0.09
C GLN A 323 13.22 -15.78 -0.28
N GLN A 324 13.66 -15.97 -1.54
CA GLN A 324 15.04 -15.72 -1.96
C GLN A 324 15.28 -14.42 -2.75
N SER A 325 14.30 -13.53 -2.93
CA SER A 325 14.48 -12.35 -3.81
C SER A 325 14.90 -11.05 -3.13
N LEU A 326 15.09 -11.02 -1.80
CA LEU A 326 15.69 -9.85 -1.11
C LEU A 326 17.16 -10.07 -0.72
N SER A 327 17.61 -11.33 -0.63
CA SER A 327 19.00 -11.67 -0.34
C SER A 327 19.94 -11.52 -1.54
N SER A 328 19.43 -11.48 -2.78
CA SER A 328 20.28 -11.39 -3.99
C SER A 328 20.71 -9.98 -4.37
N ILE A 329 20.28 -8.95 -3.63
CA ILE A 329 20.82 -7.58 -3.72
C ILE A 329 22.04 -7.44 -2.78
N VAL A 330 22.27 -8.41 -1.90
CA VAL A 330 23.32 -8.42 -0.89
C VAL A 330 24.30 -9.55 -1.19
N ASP A 331 25.14 -9.38 -2.22
CA ASP A 331 26.46 -10.04 -2.26
C ASP A 331 27.29 -9.52 -3.44
N ASN A 332 28.08 -8.48 -3.16
CA ASN A 332 29.43 -8.32 -3.70
C ASN A 332 30.15 -7.16 -3.00
N SER A 333 30.93 -7.47 -1.97
CA SER A 333 32.21 -6.79 -1.70
C SER A 333 32.95 -7.53 -0.60
N ASP A 334 34.11 -8.06 -0.96
CA ASP A 334 35.16 -8.48 -0.04
C ASP A 334 35.51 -7.36 0.97
N ASN A 335 35.82 -7.76 2.20
CA ASN A 335 36.14 -6.95 3.37
C ASN A 335 37.68 -6.80 3.53
N PRO A 336 38.22 -6.07 4.53
CA PRO A 336 37.94 -4.74 5.10
C PRO A 336 39.18 -3.80 5.00
N GLU A 337 39.00 -2.47 5.02
CA GLU A 337 39.91 -1.63 5.82
C GLU A 337 39.31 -0.23 6.13
N ASN A 338 39.05 -0.02 7.43
CA ASN A 338 39.28 1.22 8.17
C ASN A 338 38.79 2.56 7.58
N ILE A 339 37.48 2.85 7.70
CA ILE A 339 36.97 4.22 7.62
C ILE A 339 36.13 4.54 8.86
N LYS A 340 36.60 5.52 9.63
CA LYS A 340 35.86 6.15 10.74
C LYS A 340 34.52 6.68 10.22
N ARG A 341 33.42 6.08 10.68
CA ARG A 341 32.06 6.57 10.43
C ARG A 341 31.87 7.94 11.09
N PRO A 342 31.38 8.97 10.39
CA PRO A 342 30.76 10.10 11.07
C PRO A 342 29.44 9.63 11.68
N LYS A 343 29.18 10.03 12.94
CA LYS A 343 27.87 9.88 13.58
C LYS A 343 26.85 10.68 12.76
N VAL A 344 25.90 9.99 12.15
CA VAL A 344 24.70 10.63 11.58
C VAL A 344 23.83 11.04 12.76
N GLY A 345 23.52 12.33 12.86
CA GLY A 345 22.64 12.87 13.88
C GLY A 345 21.20 12.48 13.59
N HIS A 346 20.55 11.81 14.53
CA HIS A 346 19.09 11.73 14.59
C HIS A 346 18.55 13.15 14.77
N PHE A 347 17.58 13.56 13.94
CA PHE A 347 16.93 14.87 14.01
C PHE A 347 15.55 14.76 14.67
N PRO A 348 15.39 15.16 15.94
CA PRO A 348 14.13 15.68 16.46
C PRO A 348 14.13 17.22 16.41
N ASP A 349 12.94 17.83 16.42
CA ASP A 349 12.64 19.27 16.55
C ASP A 349 12.52 20.16 15.30
N MET A 350 11.73 19.75 14.30
CA MET A 350 11.28 20.67 13.23
C MET A 350 9.82 21.14 13.31
N LEU A 351 9.06 20.82 14.37
CA LEU A 351 7.64 21.18 14.43
C LEU A 351 7.27 21.91 15.74
N LYS A 352 7.60 23.20 15.81
CA LYS A 352 6.84 24.16 16.63
C LYS A 352 6.44 25.36 15.76
N PRO A 353 5.13 25.66 15.61
CA PRO A 353 4.72 26.86 14.91
C PRO A 353 5.12 28.11 15.72
N PRO A 354 5.40 29.25 15.05
CA PRO A 354 5.80 30.47 15.73
C PRO A 354 4.67 31.02 16.60
N ARG A 355 5.01 31.34 17.85
CA ARG A 355 4.18 32.05 18.82
C ARG A 355 3.73 33.38 18.23
N LYS A 356 2.45 33.54 17.90
CA LYS A 356 1.87 34.85 17.58
C LYS A 356 1.89 35.71 18.84
N THR A 357 2.74 36.73 18.84
CA THR A 357 2.67 37.84 19.81
C THR A 357 1.44 38.68 19.53
N VAL A 358 0.60 38.80 20.56
CA VAL A 358 -0.52 39.73 20.67
C VAL A 358 0.05 41.15 20.76
N HIS A 359 -0.42 42.06 19.90
CA HIS A 359 -0.45 43.48 20.22
C HIS A 359 -1.74 44.10 19.71
N ASP A 360 -2.46 44.69 20.65
CA ASP A 360 -3.63 45.54 20.50
C ASP A 360 -3.39 46.71 19.55
N SER A 361 -4.42 47.09 18.79
CA SER A 361 -4.81 48.49 18.60
C SER A 361 -6.24 48.59 18.07
N LEU A 362 -7.10 49.19 18.89
CA LEU A 362 -8.44 49.68 18.55
C LEU A 362 -8.40 50.76 17.45
N ASN A 363 -9.34 50.73 16.50
CA ASN A 363 -10.37 51.77 16.32
C ASN A 363 -11.29 51.51 15.09
N GLN A 364 -12.59 51.70 15.35
CA GLN A 364 -13.79 51.69 14.50
C GLN A 364 -13.76 52.70 13.30
N PRO A 365 -14.79 52.83 12.40
CA PRO A 365 -16.17 52.32 12.45
C PRO A 365 -16.79 51.71 11.17
N SER A 366 -17.99 51.18 11.41
CA SER A 366 -19.10 50.73 10.55
C SER A 366 -19.49 51.64 9.37
N VAL A 367 -19.82 51.02 8.22
CA VAL A 367 -20.80 51.55 7.25
C VAL A 367 -21.57 50.38 6.61
N ASP A 368 -22.90 50.49 6.64
CA ASP A 368 -23.90 49.64 5.98
C ASP A 368 -23.74 49.60 4.46
N GLY A 369 -24.23 48.52 3.83
CA GLY A 369 -24.33 48.47 2.37
C GLY A 369 -24.90 47.17 1.84
N GLU A 370 -26.23 47.02 1.93
CA GLU A 370 -27.00 46.18 1.01
C GLU A 370 -26.62 46.50 -0.45
N GLN A 371 -26.44 45.47 -1.29
CA GLN A 371 -27.01 45.48 -2.64
C GLN A 371 -27.05 44.08 -3.25
N GLN A 372 -28.28 43.60 -3.43
CA GLN A 372 -28.67 42.58 -4.40
C GLN A 372 -28.34 43.07 -5.82
N TYR A 373 -27.90 42.18 -6.71
CA TYR A 373 -28.40 42.17 -8.09
C TYR A 373 -28.45 40.72 -8.61
N GLN A 374 -29.64 40.38 -9.11
CA GLN A 374 -29.90 39.26 -10.00
C GLN A 374 -29.30 39.53 -11.38
N LEU A 375 -28.76 38.48 -12.00
CA LEU A 375 -29.19 37.97 -13.31
C LEU A 375 -28.71 36.53 -13.48
#